data_AF-A0A7Y5RHH0-F1
#
_entry.id   AF-A0A7Y5RHH0-F1
#
_cell.length_a   1.000
_cell.length_b   1.000
_cell.length_c   1.000
_cell.angle_alpha   90.00
_cell.angle_beta   90.00
_cell.angle_gamma   90.00
#
_symmetry.space_group_name_H-M   'P 1'
#
loop_
_entity.id
_entity.type
_entity.pdbx_description
1 polymer ?
#
loop_
_entity_poly.entity_id
_entity_poly.type
_entity_poly.pdbx_seq_one_letter_code
_entity_poly.pdbx_strand_id
1 'polypeptide(L)'
;MADRRVLEVCFSIPAEHYLEDGQTCAMHLRAFGDRLPKALYSARPRGLQGSDWWDRLRPGRERVRAEIAEMQRSALCLRLLDLPRLSALVDAWPTVERLQQAETIDYRMRLLRAIAMGRFLRMVERGRPVIL
;
A
#
# COMPACT_ATOMS: atom_id res chain seq x y z
N MET A 1 7.93 10.94 -16.73
CA MET A 1 8.90 11.41 -17.74
C MET A 1 10.29 11.14 -17.21
N ALA A 2 11.17 10.53 -18.01
CA ALA A 2 12.60 10.39 -17.73
C ALA A 2 13.36 11.00 -18.92
N ASP A 3 14.26 11.96 -18.67
CA ASP A 3 15.10 12.58 -19.71
C ASP A 3 16.17 11.58 -20.14
N ARG A 4 16.28 11.34 -21.45
CA ARG A 4 17.23 10.38 -22.03
C ARG A 4 18.68 10.68 -21.66
N ARG A 5 19.06 11.96 -21.64
CA ARG A 5 20.44 12.38 -21.34
C ARG A 5 20.83 12.03 -19.91
N VAL A 6 19.88 12.13 -18.98
CA VAL A 6 20.07 11.72 -17.58
C VAL A 6 20.28 10.22 -17.50
N LEU A 7 19.48 9.43 -18.23
CA LEU A 7 19.63 7.98 -18.26
C LEU A 7 20.98 7.53 -18.85
N GLU A 8 21.41 8.14 -19.96
CA GLU A 8 22.70 7.85 -20.59
C GLU A 8 23.87 8.12 -19.63
N VAL A 9 23.84 9.24 -18.89
CA VAL A 9 24.84 9.52 -17.85
C VAL A 9 24.77 8.47 -16.74
N CYS A 10 23.57 8.17 -16.21
CA CYS A 10 23.41 7.16 -15.16
C CYS A 10 23.94 5.78 -15.57
N PHE A 11 23.71 5.38 -16.83
CA PHE A 11 24.19 4.08 -17.33
C PHE A 11 25.69 4.07 -17.69
N SER A 12 26.31 5.24 -17.88
CA SER A 12 27.75 5.33 -18.09
C SER A 12 28.58 5.16 -16.81
N ILE A 13 27.95 5.27 -15.63
CA ILE A 13 28.64 5.24 -14.34
C ILE A 13 28.77 3.78 -13.85
N PRO A 14 29.98 3.33 -13.47
CA PRO A 14 30.18 2.00 -12.90
C PRO A 14 29.31 1.74 -11.65
N ALA A 15 28.80 0.50 -11.53
CA ALA A 15 27.83 0.12 -10.50
C ALA A 15 28.37 0.30 -9.07
N GLU A 16 29.67 0.11 -8.87
CA GLU A 16 30.39 0.31 -7.61
C GLU A 16 30.26 1.74 -7.05
N HIS A 17 30.01 2.74 -7.89
CA HIS A 17 29.79 4.10 -7.40
C HIS A 17 28.39 4.30 -6.79
N TYR A 18 27.42 3.45 -7.14
CA TYR A 18 26.07 3.50 -6.59
C TYR A 18 25.95 2.83 -5.21
N LEU A 19 26.86 1.91 -4.90
CA LEU A 19 26.94 1.20 -3.62
C LEU A 19 28.39 1.16 -3.12
N GLU A 20 28.69 2.00 -2.14
CA GLU A 20 30.01 2.10 -1.52
C GLU A 20 29.85 1.87 -0.02
N ASP A 21 30.67 1.00 0.58
CA ASP A 21 30.66 0.70 2.03
C ASP A 21 29.26 0.41 2.63
N GLY A 22 28.39 -0.26 1.88
CA GLY A 22 27.01 -0.56 2.31
C GLY A 22 26.07 0.67 2.33
N GLN A 23 26.50 1.79 1.77
CA GLN A 23 25.72 2.99 1.55
C GLN A 23 25.10 2.96 0.15
N THR A 24 23.79 2.77 0.08
CA THR A 24 23.01 2.92 -1.15
C THR A 24 22.96 4.39 -1.58
N CYS A 25 22.91 4.63 -2.89
CA CYS A 25 22.89 5.97 -3.49
C CYS A 25 24.15 6.82 -3.18
N ALA A 26 25.29 6.18 -2.92
CA ALA A 26 26.53 6.86 -2.54
C ALA A 26 26.96 7.97 -3.52
N MET A 27 26.86 7.70 -4.83
CA MET A 27 27.12 8.70 -5.87
C MET A 27 26.24 9.97 -5.73
N HIS A 28 24.93 9.81 -5.49
CA HIS A 28 24.01 10.94 -5.35
C HIS A 28 24.34 11.77 -4.11
N LEU A 29 24.72 11.12 -3.01
CA LEU A 29 25.14 11.81 -1.77
C LEU A 29 26.48 12.54 -1.96
N ARG A 30 27.42 11.97 -2.72
CA ARG A 30 28.67 12.64 -3.07
C ARG A 30 28.42 13.88 -3.95
N ALA A 31 27.51 13.77 -4.91
CA ALA A 31 27.23 14.84 -5.86
C ALA A 31 26.36 15.98 -5.29
N PHE A 32 25.44 15.68 -4.36
CA PHE A 32 24.40 16.62 -3.92
C PHE A 32 24.20 16.70 -2.40
N GLY A 33 24.97 15.96 -1.60
CA GLY A 33 24.76 15.86 -0.15
C GLY A 33 24.97 17.17 0.60
N ASP A 34 25.75 18.09 0.04
CA ASP A 34 25.95 19.47 0.52
C ASP A 34 24.70 20.36 0.33
N ARG A 35 23.79 19.96 -0.56
CA ARG A 35 22.54 20.69 -0.88
C ARG A 35 21.29 20.07 -0.27
N LEU A 36 21.43 18.92 0.40
CA LEU A 36 20.31 18.19 1.01
C LEU A 36 20.37 18.27 2.53
N PRO A 37 19.23 18.51 3.21
CA PRO A 37 19.16 18.37 4.67
C PRO A 37 19.63 16.97 5.11
N LYS A 38 20.51 16.92 6.12
CA LYS A 38 21.10 15.65 6.62
C LYS A 38 20.05 14.57 6.94
N ALA A 39 18.90 15.00 7.44
CA ALA A 39 17.77 14.13 7.77
C ALA A 39 17.25 13.29 6.58
N LEU A 40 17.41 13.76 5.33
CA LEU A 40 16.91 13.07 4.14
C LEU A 40 17.71 11.83 3.77
N TYR A 41 19.00 11.77 4.11
CA TYR A 41 19.88 10.65 3.75
C TYR A 41 20.39 9.86 4.95
N SER A 42 20.31 10.41 6.16
CA SER A 42 20.56 9.63 7.39
C SER A 42 19.44 8.63 7.66
N ALA A 43 18.21 8.97 7.29
CA ALA A 43 17.09 8.04 7.32
C ALA A 43 17.10 7.16 6.07
N ARG A 44 16.79 5.87 6.22
CA ARG A 44 16.59 4.94 5.10
C ARG A 44 15.10 4.56 4.98
N PRO A 45 14.20 5.52 4.69
CA PRO A 45 12.80 5.20 4.54
C PRO A 45 12.59 4.35 3.29
N ARG A 46 11.66 3.40 3.36
CA ARG A 46 11.19 2.69 2.17
C ARG A 46 9.98 3.41 1.62
N GLY A 47 9.98 3.64 0.30
CA GLY A 47 8.82 4.19 -0.40
C GLY A 47 7.60 3.31 -0.14
N LEU A 48 6.49 3.93 0.26
CA LEU A 48 5.24 3.22 0.46
C LEU A 48 4.57 3.02 -0.89
N GLN A 49 4.52 1.77 -1.37
CA GLN A 49 3.74 1.43 -2.57
C GLN A 49 2.26 1.75 -2.32
N GLY A 50 1.65 2.49 -3.25
CA GLY A 50 0.28 2.99 -3.13
C GLY A 50 0.12 3.91 -1.92
N SER A 51 0.96 4.93 -1.77
CA SER A 51 0.88 5.89 -0.65
C SER A 51 -0.46 6.65 -0.60
N ASP A 52 -1.14 6.76 -1.74
CA ASP A 52 -2.45 7.37 -1.93
C ASP A 52 -3.64 6.40 -1.68
N TRP A 53 -3.37 5.25 -1.06
CA TRP A 53 -4.40 4.23 -0.80
C TRP A 53 -5.61 4.77 -0.03
N TRP A 54 -5.40 5.69 0.94
CA TRP A 54 -6.50 6.25 1.71
C TRP A 54 -7.33 7.22 0.87
N ASP A 55 -6.70 8.08 0.08
CA ASP A 55 -7.40 8.98 -0.83
C ASP A 55 -8.25 8.22 -1.84
N ARG A 56 -7.78 7.06 -2.29
CA ARG A 56 -8.56 6.17 -3.18
C ARG A 56 -9.70 5.44 -2.45
N LEU A 57 -9.50 5.05 -1.19
CA LEU A 57 -10.49 4.29 -0.42
C LEU A 57 -11.59 5.18 0.16
N ARG A 58 -11.24 6.34 0.68
CA ARG A 58 -12.13 7.28 1.40
C ARG A 58 -13.46 7.57 0.69
N PRO A 59 -13.50 7.89 -0.63
CA PRO A 59 -14.77 8.12 -1.31
C PRO A 59 -15.61 6.85 -1.54
N GLY A 60 -15.03 5.66 -1.32
CA GLY A 60 -15.64 4.37 -1.61
C GLY A 60 -16.43 3.73 -0.46
N ARG A 61 -16.76 4.46 0.61
CA ARG A 61 -17.42 3.91 1.82
C ARG A 61 -18.62 3.02 1.49
N GLU A 62 -19.55 3.52 0.67
CA GLU A 62 -20.77 2.76 0.34
C GLU A 62 -20.49 1.51 -0.50
N ARG A 63 -19.47 1.56 -1.36
CA ARG A 63 -19.02 0.37 -2.10
C ARG A 63 -18.44 -0.69 -1.15
N VAL A 64 -17.70 -0.26 -0.14
CA VAL A 64 -17.18 -1.18 0.90
C VAL A 64 -18.34 -1.76 1.73
N ARG A 65 -19.31 -0.92 2.12
CA ARG A 65 -20.53 -1.37 2.83
C ARG A 65 -21.25 -2.46 2.05
N ALA A 66 -21.48 -2.24 0.75
CA ALA A 66 -22.12 -3.23 -0.13
C ALA A 66 -21.31 -4.53 -0.23
N GLU A 67 -19.98 -4.45 -0.35
CA GLU A 67 -19.13 -5.65 -0.39
C GLU A 67 -19.21 -6.48 0.90
N ILE A 68 -19.27 -5.84 2.07
CA ILE A 68 -19.45 -6.55 3.35
C ILE A 68 -20.83 -7.22 3.41
N ALA A 69 -21.89 -6.54 2.95
CA ALA A 69 -23.22 -7.13 2.86
C ALA A 69 -23.24 -8.39 1.97
N GLU A 70 -22.51 -8.39 0.85
CA GLU A 70 -22.33 -9.59 0.02
C GLU A 70 -21.51 -10.68 0.72
N MET A 71 -20.53 -10.32 1.57
CA MET A 71 -19.78 -11.30 2.39
C MET A 71 -20.67 -11.96 3.44
N GLN A 72 -21.65 -11.26 4.00
CA GLN A 72 -22.57 -11.82 4.99
C GLN A 72 -23.46 -12.94 4.41
N ARG A 73 -23.55 -13.03 3.08
CA ARG A 73 -24.28 -14.10 2.37
C ARG A 73 -23.43 -15.34 2.07
N SER A 74 -22.14 -15.32 2.42
CA SER A 74 -21.16 -16.36 2.10
C SER A 74 -20.76 -17.14 3.35
N ALA A 75 -20.89 -18.46 3.30
CA ALA A 75 -20.60 -19.34 4.43
C ALA A 75 -19.11 -19.36 4.79
N LEU A 76 -18.23 -19.34 3.79
CA LEU A 76 -16.78 -19.22 3.96
C LEU A 76 -16.39 -17.86 4.53
N CYS A 77 -17.00 -16.77 4.06
CA CYS A 77 -16.74 -15.44 4.63
C CYS A 77 -17.15 -15.38 6.10
N LEU A 78 -18.35 -15.88 6.45
CA LEU A 78 -18.82 -15.93 7.84
C LEU A 78 -17.92 -16.76 8.75
N ARG A 79 -17.29 -17.82 8.21
CA ARG A 79 -16.39 -18.69 8.96
C ARG A 79 -14.98 -18.12 9.15
N LEU A 80 -14.48 -17.34 8.19
CA LEU A 80 -13.07 -16.97 8.12
C LEU A 80 -12.79 -15.48 8.37
N LEU A 81 -13.83 -14.63 8.31
CA LEU A 81 -13.69 -13.18 8.45
C LEU A 81 -14.56 -12.68 9.61
N ASP A 82 -14.01 -11.75 10.39
CA ASP A 82 -14.74 -11.03 11.45
C ASP A 82 -15.61 -9.92 10.84
N LEU A 83 -16.72 -10.31 10.20
CA LEU A 83 -17.64 -9.39 9.54
C LEU A 83 -18.24 -8.32 10.48
N PRO A 84 -18.62 -8.63 11.74
CA PRO A 84 -19.09 -7.61 12.68
C PRO A 84 -18.07 -6.48 12.88
N ARG A 85 -16.78 -6.82 13.04
CA ARG A 85 -15.72 -5.82 13.17
C ARG A 85 -15.54 -5.00 11.89
N LEU A 86 -15.64 -5.63 10.72
CA LEU A 86 -15.54 -4.91 9.45
C LEU A 86 -16.70 -3.92 9.26
N SER A 87 -17.93 -4.32 9.62
CA SER A 87 -19.08 -3.41 9.60
C SER A 87 -18.87 -2.23 10.55
N ALA A 88 -18.37 -2.47 11.76
CA ALA A 88 -18.06 -1.40 12.71
C ALA A 88 -17.03 -0.40 12.17
N LEU A 89 -16.02 -0.86 11.42
CA LEU A 89 -15.07 0.04 10.73
C LEU A 89 -15.75 0.87 9.64
N VAL A 90 -16.73 0.31 8.91
CA VAL A 90 -17.50 1.07 7.91
C VAL A 90 -18.42 2.11 8.57
N ASP A 91 -18.93 1.81 9.76
CA ASP A 91 -19.76 2.74 10.50
C ASP A 91 -18.93 3.87 11.12
N ALA A 92 -17.74 3.56 11.64
CA ALA A 92 -16.76 4.51 12.16
C ALA A 92 -15.85 5.12 11.08
N TRP A 93 -16.36 5.34 9.86
CA TRP A 93 -15.57 5.80 8.72
C TRP A 93 -14.92 7.17 8.98
N PRO A 94 -13.59 7.31 8.91
CA PRO A 94 -12.92 8.56 9.21
C PRO A 94 -13.24 9.63 8.17
N THR A 95 -13.44 10.86 8.64
CA THR A 95 -13.61 12.05 7.79
C THR A 95 -12.31 12.81 7.57
N VAL A 96 -11.20 12.32 8.13
CA VAL A 96 -9.88 12.95 8.06
C VAL A 96 -9.19 12.72 6.72
N GLU A 97 -8.35 13.67 6.32
CA GLU A 97 -7.49 13.54 5.13
C GLU A 97 -6.36 12.55 5.32
N ARG A 98 -5.86 12.43 6.55
CA ARG A 98 -4.74 11.54 6.87
C ARG A 98 -5.04 10.75 8.13
N LEU A 99 -4.90 9.44 8.00
CA LEU A 99 -5.06 8.52 9.11
C LEU A 99 -3.84 8.49 10.01
N GLN A 100 -4.09 8.29 11.30
CA GLN A 100 -3.09 7.92 12.29
C GLN A 100 -2.64 6.47 12.09
N GLN A 101 -1.58 6.06 12.80
CA GLN A 101 -1.01 4.71 12.65
C GLN A 101 -2.02 3.60 12.98
N ALA A 102 -2.79 3.76 14.05
CA ALA A 102 -3.80 2.78 14.47
C ALA A 102 -4.89 2.61 13.38
N GLU A 103 -5.43 3.71 12.87
CA GLU A 103 -6.42 3.70 11.79
C GLU A 103 -5.82 3.15 10.49
N THR A 104 -4.55 3.39 10.21
CA THR A 104 -3.86 2.79 9.06
C THR A 104 -3.88 1.26 9.14
N ILE A 105 -3.70 0.69 10.34
CA ILE A 105 -3.81 -0.76 10.52
C ILE A 105 -5.25 -1.21 10.27
N ASP A 106 -6.24 -0.51 10.83
CA ASP A 106 -7.65 -0.84 10.65
C ASP A 106 -8.09 -0.83 9.19
N TYR A 107 -7.86 0.27 8.47
CA TYR A 107 -8.36 0.42 7.11
C TYR A 107 -7.47 -0.27 6.08
N ARG A 108 -6.14 -0.15 6.20
CA ARG A 108 -5.22 -0.72 5.20
C ARG A 108 -4.97 -2.19 5.41
N MET A 109 -4.71 -2.59 6.66
CA MET A 109 -4.22 -3.94 6.94
C MET A 109 -5.35 -4.92 7.20
N ARG A 110 -6.47 -4.46 7.80
CA ARG A 110 -7.65 -5.29 8.08
C ARG A 110 -8.71 -5.16 6.99
N LEU A 111 -9.29 -3.97 6.81
CA LEU A 111 -10.44 -3.79 5.93
C LEU A 111 -10.12 -4.10 4.45
N LEU A 112 -9.13 -3.43 3.85
CA LEU A 112 -8.80 -3.65 2.43
C LEU A 112 -8.43 -5.11 2.13
N ARG A 113 -7.70 -5.76 3.03
CA ARG A 113 -7.35 -7.17 2.88
C ARG A 113 -8.56 -8.09 3.03
N ALA A 114 -9.46 -7.80 3.97
CA ALA A 114 -10.69 -8.55 4.13
C ALA A 114 -11.60 -8.41 2.91
N ILE A 115 -11.66 -7.22 2.28
CA ILE A 115 -12.39 -7.04 1.02
C ILE A 115 -11.82 -7.92 -0.09
N ALA A 116 -10.49 -7.95 -0.25
CA ALA A 116 -9.84 -8.82 -1.23
C ALA A 116 -10.10 -10.31 -0.92
N MET A 117 -9.93 -10.72 0.34
CA MET A 117 -10.14 -12.09 0.79
C MET A 117 -11.59 -12.54 0.61
N GLY A 118 -12.57 -11.72 1.00
CA GLY A 118 -13.98 -12.09 0.84
C GLY A 118 -14.40 -12.25 -0.62
N ARG A 119 -13.84 -11.45 -1.53
CA ARG A 119 -14.04 -11.68 -2.98
C ARG A 119 -13.46 -13.02 -3.43
N PHE A 120 -12.26 -13.36 -2.96
CA PHE A 120 -11.63 -14.65 -3.25
C PHE A 120 -12.42 -15.83 -2.66
N LEU A 121 -12.84 -15.76 -1.40
CA LEU A 121 -13.63 -16.81 -0.76
C LEU A 121 -14.94 -17.07 -1.51
N ARG A 122 -15.66 -16.01 -1.90
CA ARG A 122 -16.88 -16.15 -2.71
C ARG A 122 -16.60 -16.71 -4.12
N MET A 123 -15.44 -16.44 -4.70
CA MET A 123 -15.01 -17.06 -5.96
C MET A 123 -14.84 -18.57 -5.77
N VAL A 124 -14.13 -18.97 -4.71
CA VAL A 124 -13.87 -20.39 -4.36
C VAL A 124 -15.18 -21.13 -4.06
N GLU A 125 -16.10 -20.55 -3.28
CA GLU A 125 -17.42 -21.14 -3.00
C GLU A 125 -18.22 -21.44 -4.27
N ARG A 126 -18.09 -20.59 -5.29
CA ARG A 126 -18.80 -20.74 -6.56
C ARG A 126 -18.14 -21.77 -7.49
N GLY A 127 -17.07 -22.43 -7.06
CA GLY A 127 -16.33 -23.42 -7.86
C GLY A 127 -15.63 -22.81 -9.08
N ARG A 128 -15.30 -21.51 -9.06
CA ARG A 128 -14.57 -20.87 -10.17
C ARG A 128 -13.07 -21.13 -10.04
N PRO A 129 -12.38 -21.60 -11.10
CA PRO A 129 -10.95 -21.89 -11.04
C PRO A 129 -10.12 -20.61 -10.86
N VAL A 130 -9.02 -20.72 -10.12
CA VAL A 130 -7.99 -19.67 -9.99
C VAL A 130 -7.16 -19.69 -11.27
N ILE A 131 -7.32 -18.70 -12.13
CA ILE A 131 -6.35 -18.45 -13.20
C ILE A 131 -5.24 -17.60 -12.56
N LEU A 132 -4.09 -18.25 -12.31
CA LEU A 132 -2.84 -17.59 -11.92
C LEU A 132 -2.19 -16.95 -13.16
#